data_AF-A0AAU7VMG0-F1
#
_entry.id   AF-A0AAU7VMG0-F1
#
_cell.length_a   1.000
_cell.length_b   1.000
_cell.length_c   1.000
_cell.angle_alpha   90.00
_cell.angle_beta   90.00
_cell.angle_gamma   90.00
#
_symmetry.space_group_name_H-M   'P 1'
#
loop_
_entity.id
_entity.type
_entity.pdbx_description
1 polymer ?
#
loop_
_entity_poly.entity_id
_entity_poly.type
_entity_poly.pdbx_seq_one_letter_code
_entity_poly.pdbx_strand_id
1 'polypeptide(L)'
;MKTKDIVTERMILKSMTLDDCDFAASLWGDPETGKYLNNPPYKNGDELRELISDIDDWQEEYPFIAYDKVTNKPIGTCSIATEGPEGEWGVDMML
;
A
#
# COMPACT_ATOMS: atom_id res chain seq x y z
N MET A 1 -4.94 -4.08 -8.73
CA MET A 1 -4.16 -4.51 -9.93
C MET A 1 -2.69 -4.80 -9.60
N LYS A 2 -2.03 -5.70 -10.36
CA LYS A 2 -0.59 -6.03 -10.22
C LYS A 2 0.27 -5.45 -11.36
N THR A 3 1.53 -5.15 -11.07
CA THR A 3 2.55 -4.73 -12.05
C THR A 3 3.80 -5.60 -11.95
N LYS A 4 4.76 -5.38 -12.86
CA LYS A 4 6.14 -5.80 -12.60
C LYS A 4 6.74 -4.90 -11.52
N ASP A 5 7.69 -5.43 -10.76
CA ASP A 5 8.47 -4.67 -9.78
C ASP A 5 9.08 -3.41 -10.40
N ILE A 6 8.91 -2.28 -9.72
CA ILE A 6 9.52 -1.00 -10.12
C ILE A 6 10.80 -0.85 -9.30
N VAL A 7 11.94 -1.00 -9.98
CA VAL A 7 13.25 -0.98 -9.34
C VAL A 7 13.86 0.41 -9.43
N THR A 8 14.21 0.99 -8.28
CA THR A 8 14.93 2.27 -8.18
C THR A 8 16.36 2.05 -7.67
N GLU A 9 17.08 3.15 -7.46
CA GLU A 9 18.41 3.13 -6.86
C GLU A 9 18.39 2.55 -5.43
N ARG A 10 17.42 2.97 -4.61
CA ARG A 10 17.39 2.70 -3.16
C ARG A 10 16.29 1.72 -2.72
N MET A 11 15.24 1.55 -3.50
CA MET A 11 14.09 0.71 -3.14
C MET A 11 13.49 -0.04 -4.34
N ILE A 12 12.65 -1.03 -4.04
CA ILE A 12 11.84 -1.76 -5.02
C ILE A 12 10.37 -1.58 -4.62
N LEU A 13 9.53 -1.09 -5.53
CA LEU A 13 8.08 -1.12 -5.33
C LEU A 13 7.55 -2.44 -5.87
N LYS A 14 6.92 -3.24 -5.01
CA LYS A 14 6.27 -4.50 -5.36
C LYS A 14 4.77 -4.33 -5.19
N SER A 15 3.96 -4.97 -6.04
CA SER A 15 2.51 -4.98 -5.83
C SER A 15 2.18 -5.59 -4.47
N MET A 16 1.29 -4.93 -3.72
CA MET A 16 0.83 -5.40 -2.42
C MET A 16 0.08 -6.73 -2.56
N THR A 17 0.26 -7.60 -1.56
CA THR A 17 -0.44 -8.88 -1.42
C THR A 17 -1.02 -9.02 -0.02
N LEU A 18 -1.85 -10.05 0.20
CA LEU A 18 -2.41 -10.35 1.52
C LEU A 18 -1.35 -10.67 2.58
N ASP A 19 -0.14 -11.09 2.16
CA ASP A 19 0.98 -11.34 3.07
C ASP A 19 1.53 -10.03 3.67
N ASP A 20 1.33 -8.90 2.99
CA ASP A 20 1.83 -7.60 3.42
C ASP A 20 0.90 -6.88 4.41
N CYS A 21 -0.30 -7.42 4.67
CA CYS A 21 -1.32 -6.77 5.50
C CYS A 21 -0.86 -6.49 6.94
N ASP A 22 -0.04 -7.35 7.55
CA ASP A 22 0.47 -7.08 8.91
C ASP A 22 1.34 -5.82 8.94
N PHE A 23 2.19 -5.66 7.92
CA PHE A 23 3.03 -4.47 7.79
C PHE A 23 2.19 -3.23 7.49
N ALA A 24 1.31 -3.30 6.48
CA ALA A 24 0.46 -2.17 6.10
C ALA A 24 -0.45 -1.71 7.24
N ALA A 25 -1.12 -2.64 7.94
CA ALA A 25 -1.96 -2.31 9.09
C ALA A 25 -1.16 -1.71 10.25
N SER A 26 0.10 -2.13 10.45
CA SER A 26 0.96 -1.52 11.48
C SER A 26 1.28 -0.06 11.19
N LEU A 27 1.39 0.32 9.91
CA LEU A 27 1.66 1.69 9.48
C LEU A 27 0.36 2.52 9.46
N TRP A 28 -0.70 2.00 8.86
CA TRP A 28 -1.97 2.71 8.72
C TRP A 28 -2.76 2.81 10.03
N GLY A 29 -2.52 1.89 10.96
CA GLY A 29 -3.08 1.89 12.31
C GLY A 29 -2.27 2.70 13.33
N ASP A 30 -1.05 3.12 13.00
CA ASP A 30 -0.20 3.87 13.92
C ASP A 30 -0.74 5.31 14.12
N PRO A 31 -0.89 5.79 15.37
CA PRO A 31 -1.48 7.10 15.62
C PRO A 31 -0.67 8.29 15.07
N GLU A 32 0.64 8.15 14.88
CA GLU A 32 1.49 9.25 14.40
C GLU A 32 1.50 9.35 12.89
N THR A 33 1.58 8.21 12.21
CA THR A 33 1.62 8.14 10.74
C THR A 33 0.20 8.11 10.16
N GLY A 34 -0.70 7.30 10.70
CA GLY A 34 -2.07 7.12 10.23
C GLY A 34 -2.98 8.34 10.38
N LYS A 35 -2.63 9.33 11.21
CA LYS A 35 -3.45 10.56 11.41
C LYS A 35 -3.61 11.43 10.16
N TYR A 36 -2.82 11.19 9.12
CA TYR A 36 -2.90 11.88 7.83
C TYR A 36 -3.75 11.13 6.81
N LEU A 37 -4.18 9.90 7.10
CA LEU A 37 -5.01 9.10 6.22
C LEU A 37 -6.48 9.50 6.33
N ASN A 38 -7.21 9.33 5.23
CA ASN A 38 -8.66 9.55 5.20
C ASN A 38 -9.43 8.39 5.87
N ASN A 39 -8.83 7.19 5.83
CA ASN A 39 -9.40 5.99 6.43
C ASN A 39 -9.20 5.99 7.96
N PRO A 40 -10.15 5.41 8.73
CA PRO A 40 -9.93 5.19 10.16
C PRO A 40 -8.73 4.25 10.38
N PRO A 41 -8.04 4.35 11.54
CA PRO A 41 -6.89 3.50 11.83
C PRO A 41 -7.30 2.02 11.87
N TYR A 42 -6.54 1.20 11.16
CA TYR A 42 -6.72 -0.25 11.12
C TYR A 42 -6.16 -0.89 12.40
N LYS A 43 -6.83 -1.91 12.93
CA LYS A 43 -6.46 -2.55 14.21
C LYS A 43 -5.29 -3.51 14.05
N ASN A 44 -5.28 -4.30 12.99
CA ASN A 44 -4.29 -5.35 12.74
C ASN A 44 -4.37 -5.86 11.29
N GLY A 45 -3.43 -6.74 10.92
CA GLY A 45 -3.38 -7.31 9.57
C GLY A 45 -4.54 -8.24 9.24
N ASP A 46 -5.18 -8.89 10.22
CA ASP A 46 -6.33 -9.78 9.96
C ASP A 46 -7.55 -8.98 9.50
N GLU A 47 -7.87 -7.87 10.19
CA GLU A 47 -8.91 -6.94 9.74
C GLU A 47 -8.62 -6.41 8.33
N LEU A 48 -7.36 -6.05 8.05
CA LEU A 48 -6.98 -5.57 6.73
C LEU A 48 -7.10 -6.66 5.66
N ARG A 49 -6.69 -7.91 5.94
CA ARG A 49 -6.85 -9.06 5.03
C ARG A 49 -8.30 -9.33 4.68
N GLU A 50 -9.22 -9.19 5.64
CA GLU A 50 -10.65 -9.33 5.37
C GLU A 50 -11.14 -8.22 4.42
N LEU A 51 -10.74 -6.97 4.68
CA LEU A 51 -11.15 -5.80 3.90
C LEU A 51 -10.63 -5.80 2.46
N ILE A 52 -9.42 -6.32 2.23
CA ILE A 52 -8.79 -6.35 0.90
C ILE A 52 -8.69 -7.78 0.34
N SER A 53 -9.54 -8.69 0.80
CA SER A 53 -9.51 -10.11 0.41
C SER A 53 -9.61 -10.33 -1.11
N ASP A 54 -10.15 -9.36 -1.85
CA ASP A 54 -10.31 -9.31 -3.29
C ASP A 54 -9.28 -8.39 -4.00
N ILE A 55 -8.16 -8.03 -3.34
CA ILE A 55 -7.12 -7.13 -3.89
C ILE A 55 -6.61 -7.51 -5.29
N ASP A 56 -6.64 -8.80 -5.62
CA ASP A 56 -6.25 -9.32 -6.93
C ASP A 56 -7.25 -8.97 -8.04
N ASP A 57 -8.51 -8.72 -7.69
CA ASP A 57 -9.60 -8.36 -8.60
C ASP A 57 -9.76 -6.83 -8.76
N TRP A 58 -9.11 -6.02 -7.91
CA TRP A 58 -9.19 -4.56 -7.96
C TRP A 58 -8.76 -4.00 -9.32
N GLN A 59 -9.59 -3.12 -9.87
CA GLN A 59 -9.36 -2.37 -11.12
C GLN A 59 -9.07 -0.90 -10.79
N GLU A 60 -8.32 -0.22 -11.67
CA GLU A 60 -8.01 1.21 -11.56
C GLU A 60 -7.22 1.61 -10.30
N GLU A 61 -6.68 0.63 -9.58
CA GLU A 61 -5.86 0.82 -8.39
C GLU A 61 -4.66 -0.11 -8.39
N TYR A 62 -3.50 0.46 -8.08
CA TYR A 62 -2.21 -0.23 -7.95
C TYR A 62 -1.65 -0.02 -6.55
N PRO A 63 -1.99 -0.89 -5.58
CA PRO A 63 -1.39 -0.86 -4.26
C PRO A 63 0.02 -1.47 -4.28
N PHE A 64 0.95 -0.82 -3.60
CA PHE A 64 2.36 -1.17 -3.55
C PHE A 64 2.91 -1.20 -2.13
N ILE A 65 3.90 -2.05 -1.93
CA ILE A 65 4.80 -2.03 -0.78
C ILE A 65 6.19 -1.63 -1.26
N ALA A 66 6.75 -0.62 -0.61
CA ALA A 66 8.14 -0.21 -0.81
C ALA A 66 9.05 -1.12 0.01
N TYR A 67 9.98 -1.79 -0.66
CA TYR A 67 11.01 -2.62 -0.03
C TYR A 67 12.36 -1.93 -0.10
N ASP A 68 13.07 -1.87 1.03
CA ASP A 68 14.46 -1.45 1.07
C ASP A 68 15.32 -2.47 0.30
N LYS A 69 16.12 -1.98 -0.64
CA LYS A 69 16.85 -2.86 -1.58
C LYS A 69 17.99 -3.62 -0.92
N VAL A 70 18.52 -3.12 0.20
CA VAL A 70 19.67 -3.71 0.90
C VAL A 70 19.23 -4.80 1.87
N THR A 71 18.20 -4.49 2.66
CA THR A 71 17.70 -5.37 3.73
C THR A 71 16.56 -6.26 3.26
N ASN A 72 15.93 -5.95 2.11
CA ASN A 72 14.73 -6.60 1.58
C ASN A 72 13.58 -6.63 2.60
N LYS A 73 13.48 -5.58 3.43
CA LYS A 73 12.38 -5.38 4.38
C LYS A 73 11.38 -4.36 3.82
N PRO A 74 10.09 -4.50 4.12
CA PRO A 74 9.12 -3.45 3.81
C PRO A 74 9.45 -2.21 4.63
N ILE A 75 9.37 -1.04 3.99
CA ILE A 75 9.69 0.27 4.55
C ILE A 75 8.62 1.33 4.27
N GLY A 76 7.54 0.96 3.58
CA GLY A 76 6.43 1.87 3.35
C GLY A 76 5.38 1.30 2.41
N THR A 77 4.29 2.04 2.24
CA THR A 77 3.18 1.73 1.35
C THR A 77 3.01 2.85 0.33
N CYS A 78 2.57 2.53 -0.88
CA CYS A 78 2.28 3.52 -1.91
C CYS A 78 1.11 3.00 -2.75
N SER A 79 0.27 3.87 -3.30
CA SER A 79 -0.73 3.47 -4.27
C SER A 79 -0.82 4.47 -5.41
N ILE A 80 -1.24 3.96 -6.56
CA ILE A 80 -1.65 4.79 -7.70
C ILE A 80 -3.08 4.37 -8.01
N ALA A 81 -4.02 5.30 -7.88
CA ALA A 81 -5.43 5.05 -8.12
C ALA A 81 -6.02 6.18 -8.94
N THR A 82 -7.15 5.94 -9.61
CA THR A 82 -7.93 7.03 -10.17
C THR A 82 -8.53 7.87 -9.04
N GLU A 83 -8.20 9.17 -9.02
CA GLU A 83 -8.65 10.11 -8.00
C GLU A 83 -9.13 11.41 -8.66
N GLY A 84 -10.19 12.02 -8.12
CA GLY A 84 -10.71 13.29 -8.63
C GLY A 84 -11.67 13.17 -9.81
N PRO A 85 -11.76 14.19 -10.69
CA PRO A 85 -12.58 14.15 -11.91
C PRO A 85 -12.25 12.93 -12.79
N GLU A 86 -13.22 12.48 -13.58
CA GLU A 86 -13.11 11.28 -14.41
C GLU A 86 -11.85 11.30 -15.30
N GLY A 87 -10.97 10.29 -15.12
CA GLY A 87 -9.75 10.11 -15.90
C GLY A 87 -8.46 10.66 -15.26
N GLU A 88 -8.52 11.26 -14.07
CA GLU A 88 -7.34 11.71 -13.34
C GLU A 88 -6.76 10.60 -12.43
N TRP A 89 -5.44 10.56 -12.33
CA TRP A 89 -4.69 9.61 -11.50
C TRP A 89 -4.06 10.34 -10.32
N GLY A 90 -4.26 9.80 -9.13
CA GLY A 90 -3.63 10.23 -7.89
C GLY A 90 -2.52 9.27 -7.45
N VAL A 91 -1.68 9.75 -6.53
CA VAL A 91 -0.63 8.96 -5.88
C VAL A 91 -0.70 9.20 -4.39
N ASP A 92 -0.84 8.13 -3.62
CA ASP A 92 -0.71 8.14 -2.15
C ASP A 92 0.59 7.45 -1.74
N MET A 93 1.29 7.99 -0.74
CA MET A 93 2.57 7.45 -0.28
C MET A 93 2.75 7.62 1.22
N MET A 94 3.20 6.53 1.86
CA MET A 94 3.52 6.45 3.27
C MET A 94 4.84 5.71 3.46
N LEU A 95 5.78 6.29 4.21
CA LEU A 95 7.12 5.76 4.47
C LEU A 95 7.43 5.82 5.97
#